data_AF-A0A246TL96-F1
#
_entry.id   AF-A0A246TL96-F1
#
_cell.length_a   1.000
_cell.length_b   1.000
_cell.length_c   1.000
_cell.angle_alpha   90.00
_cell.angle_beta   90.00
_cell.angle_gamma   90.00
#
_symmetry.space_group_name_H-M   'P 1'
#
loop_
_entity.id
_entity.type
_entity.pdbx_description
1 polymer ?
#
loop_
_entity_poly.entity_id
_entity_poly.type
_entity_poly.pdbx_seq_one_letter_code
_entity_poly.pdbx_strand_id
1 'polypeptide(L)'
;MKLSNIIGAMSIALLTSAAAVSAQECETAGTVGSGGTASAGGTSASSVGTAGTCRTDDGTTSSIGSGGSAATTDGKAKSQTHVNDGGDKLKAQTKAQAVDKGTFSKSRTKTSTDGDTLQSTTRTMSRVPGEKPVKSTTGQKIILPEE
;
A
#
# COMPACT_ATOMS: atom_id res chain seq x y z
N MET A 1 -17.77 64.02 -41.42
CA MET A 1 -18.64 63.01 -40.75
C MET A 1 -17.75 62.08 -39.96
N LYS A 2 -18.05 61.90 -38.67
CA LYS A 2 -17.37 61.03 -37.71
C LYS A 2 -17.69 59.56 -38.01
N LEU A 3 -16.70 58.68 -37.94
CA LEU A 3 -16.86 57.26 -37.61
C LEU A 3 -15.69 56.87 -36.70
N SER A 4 -16.03 56.58 -35.45
CA SER A 4 -15.12 56.17 -34.38
C SER A 4 -15.05 54.64 -34.27
N ASN A 5 -13.88 54.15 -33.83
CA ASN A 5 -13.62 52.88 -33.13
C ASN A 5 -13.83 51.59 -33.96
N ILE A 6 -13.16 50.45 -33.74
CA ILE A 6 -12.79 49.77 -32.51
C ILE A 6 -11.57 48.87 -32.80
N ILE A 7 -10.54 48.95 -31.96
CA ILE A 7 -9.45 47.96 -31.87
C ILE A 7 -10.04 46.71 -31.22
N GLY A 8 -10.20 45.63 -32.01
CA GLY A 8 -10.65 44.34 -31.51
C GLY A 8 -9.49 43.56 -30.90
N ALA A 9 -9.40 43.56 -29.56
CA ALA A 9 -8.55 42.61 -28.84
C ALA A 9 -9.15 41.20 -28.99
N MET A 10 -8.50 40.33 -29.76
CA MET A 10 -8.82 38.90 -29.75
C MET A 10 -8.17 38.27 -28.51
N SER A 11 -8.93 38.16 -27.43
CA SER A 11 -8.59 37.28 -26.31
C SER A 11 -8.79 35.83 -26.74
N ILE A 12 -7.69 35.13 -27.07
CA ILE A 12 -7.69 33.68 -27.24
C ILE A 12 -7.76 33.08 -25.83
N ALA A 13 -8.97 32.72 -25.39
CA ALA A 13 -9.14 31.89 -24.20
C ALA A 13 -8.68 30.47 -24.55
N LEU A 14 -7.45 30.12 -24.17
CA LEU A 14 -7.01 28.73 -24.14
C LEU A 14 -7.85 28.00 -23.08
N LEU A 15 -8.91 27.31 -23.51
CA LEU A 15 -9.54 26.28 -22.68
C LEU A 15 -8.53 25.16 -22.50
N THR A 16 -7.76 25.21 -21.41
CA THR A 16 -7.13 24.02 -20.85
C THR A 16 -8.25 23.09 -20.42
N SER A 17 -8.63 22.16 -21.29
CA SER A 17 -9.38 20.97 -20.90
C SER A 17 -8.48 20.21 -19.93
N ALA A 18 -8.65 20.45 -18.64
CA ALA A 18 -8.24 19.48 -17.63
C ALA A 18 -9.01 18.21 -17.99
N ALA A 19 -8.34 17.26 -18.64
CA ALA A 19 -8.93 15.96 -18.89
C ALA A 19 -9.33 15.42 -17.52
N ALA A 20 -10.64 15.38 -17.26
CA ALA A 20 -11.15 14.64 -16.13
C ALA A 20 -10.66 13.21 -16.36
N VAL A 21 -9.74 12.75 -15.50
CA VAL A 21 -9.36 11.34 -15.47
C VAL A 21 -10.59 10.62 -14.93
N SER A 22 -11.39 10.09 -15.84
CA SER A 22 -12.45 9.14 -15.49
C SER A 22 -11.77 7.93 -14.87
N ALA A 23 -12.16 7.55 -13.65
CA ALA A 23 -11.81 6.23 -13.14
C ALA A 23 -12.45 5.21 -14.08
N GLN A 24 -11.65 4.26 -14.59
CA GLN A 24 -12.17 3.19 -15.44
C GLN A 24 -13.23 2.41 -14.67
N GLU A 25 -14.38 2.18 -15.29
CA GLU A 25 -15.45 1.39 -14.70
C GLU A 25 -14.96 -0.06 -14.59
N CYS A 26 -15.03 -0.63 -13.39
CA CYS A 26 -14.58 -2.00 -13.12
C CYS A 26 -15.79 -2.91 -13.05
N GLU A 27 -15.89 -3.88 -13.96
CA GLU A 27 -16.91 -4.94 -13.90
C GLU A 27 -16.76 -5.75 -12.61
N THR A 28 -15.52 -6.03 -12.22
CA THR A 28 -15.20 -6.69 -10.95
C THR A 28 -13.96 -6.04 -10.31
N ALA A 29 -14.09 -5.64 -9.05
CA ALA A 29 -13.01 -5.02 -8.30
C ALA A 29 -12.84 -5.63 -6.91
N GLY A 30 -11.60 -5.65 -6.42
CA GLY A 30 -11.27 -6.13 -5.09
C GLY A 30 -10.17 -5.31 -4.45
N THR A 31 -10.25 -5.15 -3.14
CA THR A 31 -9.16 -4.56 -2.35
C THR A 31 -8.92 -5.36 -1.09
N VAL A 32 -7.66 -5.61 -0.77
CA VAL A 32 -7.26 -6.23 0.49
C VAL A 32 -6.23 -5.38 1.19
N GLY A 33 -6.24 -5.41 2.51
CA GLY A 33 -5.24 -4.76 3.32
C GLY A 33 -5.01 -5.51 4.62
N SER A 34 -3.80 -5.49 5.11
CA SER A 34 -3.53 -5.85 6.49
C SER A 34 -2.42 -4.96 7.05
N GLY A 35 -2.48 -4.75 8.35
CA GLY A 35 -1.50 -3.99 9.09
C GLY A 35 -1.31 -4.59 10.47
N GLY A 36 -0.21 -4.22 11.10
CA GLY A 36 0.09 -4.69 12.44
C GLY A 36 1.27 -3.99 13.05
N THR A 37 1.14 -3.76 14.34
CA THR A 37 2.10 -3.13 15.22
C THR A 37 2.55 -4.12 16.30
N ALA A 38 3.82 -4.03 16.66
CA ALA A 38 4.39 -4.64 17.85
C ALA A 38 5.15 -3.56 18.63
N SER A 39 5.02 -3.59 19.94
CA SER A 39 5.80 -2.75 20.86
C SER A 39 6.19 -3.56 22.08
N ALA A 40 7.41 -3.36 22.56
CA ALA A 40 7.93 -3.89 23.82
C ALA A 40 9.11 -3.04 24.29
N GLY A 41 9.09 -2.65 25.56
CA GLY A 41 10.09 -1.75 26.15
C GLY A 41 10.27 -0.49 25.30
N GLY A 42 11.52 -0.14 24.98
CA GLY A 42 11.87 0.97 24.10
C GLY A 42 11.79 0.66 22.60
N THR A 43 11.26 -0.49 22.18
CA THR A 43 11.23 -0.91 20.76
C THR A 43 9.82 -0.89 20.19
N SER A 44 9.67 -0.51 18.92
CA SER A 44 8.42 -0.62 18.17
C SER A 44 8.67 -0.98 16.71
N ALA A 45 7.72 -1.70 16.10
CA ALA A 45 7.75 -2.05 14.69
C ALA A 45 6.34 -2.19 14.12
N SER A 46 6.13 -1.59 12.95
CA SER A 46 4.85 -1.54 12.27
C SER A 46 5.02 -1.87 10.79
N SER A 47 4.07 -2.58 10.21
CA SER A 47 4.00 -2.73 8.76
C SER A 47 2.56 -2.82 8.31
N VAL A 48 2.33 -2.35 7.08
CA VAL A 48 1.05 -2.37 6.38
C VAL A 48 1.26 -2.78 4.93
N GLY A 49 0.22 -3.30 4.32
CA GLY A 49 0.24 -3.59 2.90
C GLY A 49 -1.18 -3.73 2.36
N THR A 50 -1.37 -3.21 1.16
CA THR A 50 -2.63 -3.19 0.42
C THR A 50 -2.42 -3.65 -1.00
N ALA A 51 -3.42 -4.31 -1.58
CA ALA A 51 -3.48 -4.59 -3.00
C ALA A 51 -4.89 -4.33 -3.49
N GLY A 52 -4.97 -3.88 -4.74
CA GLY A 52 -6.23 -3.67 -5.44
C GLY A 52 -6.17 -4.28 -6.82
N THR A 53 -7.30 -4.77 -7.30
CA THR A 53 -7.50 -5.23 -8.67
C THR A 53 -8.78 -4.67 -9.23
N CYS A 54 -8.77 -4.43 -10.53
CA CYS A 54 -9.92 -4.01 -11.32
C CYS A 54 -9.88 -4.78 -12.63
N ARG A 55 -10.95 -5.50 -12.92
CA ARG A 55 -11.16 -6.24 -14.16
C ARG A 55 -12.13 -5.47 -15.05
N THR A 56 -11.79 -5.43 -16.32
CA THR A 56 -12.51 -4.73 -17.39
C THR A 56 -12.46 -5.60 -18.63
N ASP A 57 -13.28 -5.29 -19.65
CA ASP A 57 -13.29 -6.02 -20.93
C ASP A 57 -11.92 -6.07 -21.61
N ASP A 58 -11.10 -5.03 -21.40
CA ASP A 58 -9.75 -4.89 -21.97
C ASP A 58 -8.66 -5.60 -21.14
N GLY A 59 -9.01 -6.19 -19.99
CA GLY A 59 -8.09 -6.95 -19.13
C GLY A 59 -8.14 -6.56 -17.65
N THR A 60 -7.16 -7.08 -16.90
CA THR A 60 -7.06 -6.85 -15.43
C THR A 60 -5.94 -5.88 -15.11
N THR A 61 -6.26 -4.81 -14.38
CA THR A 61 -5.28 -3.91 -13.79
C THR A 61 -5.11 -4.22 -12.31
N SER A 62 -3.86 -4.20 -11.83
CA SER A 62 -3.52 -4.53 -10.45
C SER A 62 -2.59 -3.48 -9.86
N SER A 63 -2.76 -3.18 -8.58
CA SER A 63 -1.88 -2.29 -7.82
C SER A 63 -1.51 -2.91 -6.49
N ILE A 64 -0.31 -2.58 -6.00
CA ILE A 64 0.18 -3.06 -4.70
C ILE A 64 0.97 -1.96 -3.98
N GLY A 65 0.73 -1.83 -2.69
CA GLY A 65 1.43 -0.91 -1.81
C GLY A 65 1.82 -1.60 -0.52
N SER A 66 3.02 -1.34 -0.01
CA SER A 66 3.41 -1.80 1.32
C SER A 66 4.47 -0.89 1.92
N GLY A 67 4.49 -0.82 3.25
CA GLY A 67 5.42 0.04 3.96
C GLY A 67 5.49 -0.34 5.42
N GLY A 68 6.57 0.06 6.08
CA GLY A 68 6.77 -0.25 7.48
C GLY A 68 7.81 0.66 8.12
N SER A 69 7.76 0.70 9.44
CA SER A 69 8.59 1.57 10.27
C SER A 69 9.02 0.82 11.51
N ALA A 70 10.24 1.07 11.97
CA ALA A 70 10.75 0.51 13.22
C ALA A 70 11.50 1.61 13.97
N ALA A 71 11.37 1.62 15.29
CA ALA A 71 12.05 2.57 16.16
C ALA A 71 12.53 1.89 17.45
N THR A 72 13.61 2.44 18.00
CA THR A 72 14.23 1.98 19.24
C THR A 72 14.95 3.15 19.91
N THR A 73 15.05 3.15 21.24
CA THR A 73 15.76 4.19 21.99
C THR A 73 17.28 4.06 21.83
N ASP A 74 17.82 2.86 22.07
CA ASP A 74 19.28 2.63 22.16
C ASP A 74 19.75 1.45 21.31
N GLY A 75 18.84 0.84 20.55
CA GLY A 75 19.07 -0.39 19.82
C GLY A 75 19.29 -0.23 18.32
N LYS A 76 19.00 -1.29 17.56
CA LYS A 76 18.99 -1.26 16.09
C LYS A 76 17.56 -1.38 15.56
N ALA A 77 17.19 -0.44 14.70
CA ALA A 77 15.94 -0.48 13.94
C ALA A 77 16.23 -0.71 12.46
N LYS A 78 15.38 -1.49 11.81
CA LYS A 78 15.46 -1.79 10.39
C LYS A 78 14.06 -1.92 9.82
N SER A 79 13.80 -1.21 8.74
CA SER A 79 12.61 -1.40 7.91
C SER A 79 13.04 -1.65 6.47
N GLN A 80 12.43 -2.64 5.83
CA GLN A 80 12.66 -2.96 4.43
C GLN A 80 11.36 -3.38 3.79
N THR A 81 11.13 -2.85 2.59
CA THR A 81 10.04 -3.24 1.72
C THR A 81 10.64 -3.71 0.41
N HIS A 82 10.13 -4.84 -0.07
CA HIS A 82 10.47 -5.37 -1.37
C HIS A 82 9.19 -5.60 -2.15
N VAL A 83 9.10 -5.00 -3.34
CA VAL A 83 8.02 -5.21 -4.29
C VAL A 83 8.60 -5.96 -5.48
N ASN A 84 7.93 -7.03 -5.87
CA ASN A 84 8.28 -7.86 -7.01
C ASN A 84 7.08 -7.91 -7.95
N ASP A 85 7.37 -7.63 -9.22
CA ASP A 85 6.49 -7.85 -10.34
C ASP A 85 6.92 -9.15 -11.04
N GLY A 86 6.06 -10.17 -10.98
CA GLY A 86 6.27 -11.48 -11.57
C GLY A 86 5.51 -11.68 -12.88
N GLY A 87 5.16 -10.61 -13.59
CA GLY A 87 4.27 -10.64 -14.75
C GLY A 87 2.83 -10.53 -14.28
N ASP A 88 2.12 -11.65 -14.20
CA ASP A 88 0.70 -11.66 -13.81
C ASP A 88 0.49 -11.52 -12.29
N LYS A 89 1.57 -11.46 -11.49
CA LYS A 89 1.51 -11.48 -10.03
C LYS A 89 2.31 -10.35 -9.41
N LEU A 90 1.63 -9.49 -8.67
CA LEU A 90 2.26 -8.48 -7.83
C LEU A 90 2.43 -9.00 -6.41
N LYS A 91 3.64 -8.84 -5.86
CA LYS A 91 3.97 -9.28 -4.49
C LYS A 91 4.74 -8.20 -3.76
N ALA A 92 4.27 -7.82 -2.58
CA ALA A 92 4.95 -6.91 -1.68
C ALA A 92 5.24 -7.59 -0.35
N GLN A 93 6.48 -7.47 0.10
CA GLN A 93 6.93 -7.98 1.39
C GLN A 93 7.59 -6.86 2.18
N THR A 94 6.95 -6.46 3.27
CA THR A 94 7.52 -5.51 4.22
C THR A 94 7.92 -6.23 5.50
N LYS A 95 9.09 -5.87 6.02
CA LYS A 95 9.59 -6.29 7.32
C LYS A 95 10.14 -5.10 8.08
N ALA A 96 9.53 -4.79 9.20
CA ALA A 96 10.01 -3.85 10.21
C ALA A 96 10.47 -4.62 11.45
N GLN A 97 11.62 -4.23 12.01
CA GLN A 97 12.18 -4.84 13.20
C GLN A 97 12.99 -3.83 14.00
N ALA A 98 12.75 -3.79 15.30
CA ALA A 98 13.54 -3.06 16.28
C ALA A 98 14.03 -4.03 17.36
N VAL A 99 15.30 -3.93 17.75
CA VAL A 99 15.92 -4.78 18.79
C VAL A 99 16.75 -3.91 19.72
N ASP A 100 16.57 -4.09 21.02
CA ASP A 100 17.38 -3.46 22.07
C ASP A 100 17.61 -4.44 23.24
N LYS A 101 18.87 -4.78 23.51
CA LYS A 101 19.31 -5.60 24.66
C LYS A 101 18.46 -6.85 24.94
N GLY A 102 17.99 -7.53 23.88
CA GLY A 102 17.16 -8.74 23.97
C GLY A 102 15.64 -8.49 23.95
N THR A 103 15.20 -7.24 24.12
CA THR A 103 13.86 -6.78 23.78
C THR A 103 13.76 -6.63 22.26
N PHE A 104 12.67 -7.09 21.65
CA PHE A 104 12.44 -6.81 20.24
C PHE A 104 10.97 -6.61 19.90
N SER A 105 10.75 -5.80 18.87
CA SER A 105 9.47 -5.65 18.20
C SER A 105 9.66 -5.92 16.72
N LYS A 106 8.73 -6.67 16.12
CA LYS A 106 8.79 -7.06 14.72
C LYS A 106 7.41 -7.05 14.11
N SER A 107 7.30 -6.47 12.93
CA SER A 107 6.11 -6.58 12.10
C SER A 107 6.50 -7.00 10.69
N ARG A 108 5.75 -7.94 10.11
CA ARG A 108 5.98 -8.42 8.75
C ARG A 108 4.66 -8.51 8.02
N THR A 109 4.49 -7.72 6.98
CA THR A 109 3.35 -7.77 6.08
C THR A 109 3.75 -8.39 4.75
N LYS A 110 2.93 -9.32 4.27
CA LYS A 110 2.99 -9.85 2.92
C LYS A 110 1.67 -9.56 2.24
N THR A 111 1.73 -8.92 1.09
CA THR A 111 0.57 -8.68 0.25
C THR A 111 0.86 -9.23 -1.13
N SER A 112 -0.15 -9.80 -1.78
CA SER A 112 -0.05 -10.26 -3.15
C SER A 112 -1.38 -10.20 -3.86
N THR A 113 -1.32 -10.03 -5.17
CA THR A 113 -2.45 -10.24 -6.07
C THR A 113 -1.98 -10.95 -7.34
N ASP A 114 -2.82 -11.81 -7.90
CA ASP A 114 -2.66 -12.39 -9.23
C ASP A 114 -3.81 -12.04 -10.18
N GLY A 115 -4.56 -10.97 -9.89
CA GLY A 115 -5.69 -10.52 -10.69
C GLY A 115 -7.02 -11.15 -10.29
N ASP A 116 -7.01 -12.40 -9.81
CA ASP A 116 -8.19 -13.11 -9.32
C ASP A 116 -8.22 -13.19 -7.79
N THR A 117 -7.07 -13.45 -7.18
CA THR A 117 -6.94 -13.61 -5.74
C THR A 117 -6.12 -12.48 -5.15
N LEU A 118 -6.69 -11.82 -4.16
CA LEU A 118 -6.02 -10.81 -3.36
C LEU A 118 -5.77 -11.36 -1.96
N GLN A 119 -4.54 -11.23 -1.47
CA GLN A 119 -4.19 -11.65 -0.13
C GLN A 119 -3.30 -10.62 0.56
N SER A 120 -3.60 -10.32 1.81
CA SER A 120 -2.69 -9.60 2.69
C SER A 120 -2.62 -10.28 4.05
N THR A 121 -1.42 -10.43 4.59
CA THR A 121 -1.20 -11.01 5.91
C THR A 121 -0.08 -10.29 6.64
N THR A 122 -0.39 -9.81 7.84
CA THR A 122 0.56 -9.19 8.75
C THR A 122 0.77 -10.06 9.98
N ARG A 123 2.04 -10.28 10.34
CA ARG A 123 2.44 -11.00 11.54
C ARG A 123 3.28 -10.07 12.41
N THR A 124 2.85 -9.87 13.65
CA THR A 124 3.55 -9.07 14.63
C THR A 124 4.11 -9.96 15.73
N MET A 125 5.26 -9.58 16.27
CA MET A 125 5.85 -10.23 17.43
C MET A 125 6.54 -9.20 18.32
N SER A 126 6.27 -9.25 19.61
CA SER A 126 6.98 -8.48 20.63
C SER A 126 7.57 -9.43 21.68
N ARG A 127 8.72 -9.07 22.24
CA ARG A 127 9.39 -9.86 23.29
C ARG A 127 10.19 -8.95 24.20
N VAL A 128 10.15 -9.22 25.50
CA VAL A 128 11.14 -8.75 26.49
C VAL A 128 12.04 -9.91 26.94
N PRO A 129 13.25 -9.64 27.47
CA PRO A 129 14.14 -10.67 28.01
C PRO A 129 13.44 -11.52 29.08
N GLY A 130 13.73 -12.82 29.11
CA GLY A 130 13.11 -13.76 30.06
C GLY A 130 11.72 -14.29 29.67
N GLU A 131 11.01 -13.64 28.74
CA GLU A 131 9.66 -14.02 28.36
C GLU A 131 9.56 -14.66 26.96
N LYS A 132 8.49 -15.44 26.74
CA LYS A 132 8.13 -15.94 25.41
C LYS A 132 7.57 -14.79 24.56
N PRO A 133 7.89 -14.72 23.25
CA PRO A 133 7.32 -13.70 22.38
C PRO A 133 5.80 -13.75 22.31
N VAL A 134 5.14 -12.60 22.45
CA VAL A 134 3.73 -12.42 22.12
C VAL A 134 3.60 -12.24 20.61
N LYS A 135 2.67 -12.95 19.97
CA LYS A 135 2.47 -12.92 18.52
C LYS A 135 1.04 -12.58 18.19
N SER A 136 0.84 -11.82 17.13
CA SER A 136 -0.47 -11.65 16.51
C SER A 136 -0.36 -11.85 15.00
N THR A 137 -1.44 -12.33 14.39
CA THR A 137 -1.56 -12.48 12.94
C THR A 137 -2.91 -11.94 12.51
N THR A 138 -2.87 -11.00 11.57
CA THR A 138 -4.06 -10.43 10.94
C THR A 138 -3.93 -10.65 9.45
N GLY A 139 -4.98 -11.12 8.79
CA GLY A 139 -4.94 -11.34 7.36
C GLY A 139 -6.32 -11.29 6.76
N GLN A 140 -6.35 -10.94 5.48
CA GLN A 140 -7.52 -10.93 4.63
C GLN A 140 -7.16 -11.62 3.33
N LYS A 141 -8.09 -12.42 2.81
CA LYS A 141 -8.01 -13.04 1.50
C LYS A 141 -9.36 -12.85 0.83
N ILE A 142 -9.33 -12.33 -0.39
CA ILE A 142 -10.51 -12.16 -1.24
C ILE A 142 -10.24 -12.92 -2.53
N ILE A 143 -11.24 -13.65 -2.98
CA ILE A 143 -11.28 -14.26 -4.30
C ILE A 143 -12.34 -13.49 -5.06
N LEU A 144 -11.97 -12.91 -6.19
CA LEU A 144 -12.93 -12.23 -7.04
C LEU A 144 -13.88 -13.25 -7.69
N PRO A 145 -15.16 -12.90 -7.87
CA PRO A 145 -16.08 -13.76 -8.61
C PRO A 145 -15.55 -14.01 -10.03
N GLU A 146 -15.78 -15.24 -10.50
CA GLU A 146 -15.72 -15.57 -11.93
C GLU A 146 -17.02 -15.04 -12.56
N GLU A 147 -16.96 -14.58 -13.81
CA GLU A 147 -18.15 -14.19 -14.57
C GLU A 147 -19.02 -15.40 -14.96
#